data_AF-A0A640KTL9-F1
#
_entry.id   AF-A0A640KTL9-F1
#
_cell.length_a   1.000
_cell.length_b   1.000
_cell.length_c   1.000
_cell.angle_alpha   90.00
_cell.angle_beta   90.00
_cell.angle_gamma   90.00
#
_symmetry.space_group_name_H-M   'P 1'
#
loop_
_entity.id
_entity.type
_entity.pdbx_description
1 polymer ?
#
loop_
_entity_poly.entity_id
_entity_poly.type
_entity_poly.pdbx_seq_one_letter_code
_entity_poly.pdbx_strand_id
1 'polypeptide(L)'
;MWFGRKRLDCCLGKWAKSTVTQSAVAPLRFISTSSATVTSSAAVAPVDLSYTCRLLDSICSAQQSIPIKRKRVRGAVQRMESSVVDSFAAATVSLRTSQKRDMMYQWLRSLAAAVNYLPRQEASLDASQGIEADRFSQRLSRRARHDTHESENWSGASPYFSLPTSDLLCLCLRECAMASPTADPEVLHNLLLCAVKLELGEVEVLKHIVHVLTTTELCRRRTPSEQVELLNIVSLAVKRCKLPLPPLDRVLCVVLGATLSARENLVVLSSIHRLQHMHTVETVAAVSRKAAEQTAEYNIKDVVYGLEVAALLPGCNEVFVAGVLLRAGELAPNMSPKHLGAVCKYVSLLNPSRKQNTFSYSCGRELRALLPLLVERTEQLLGHFRLQEARYVLRCFREHRVRHSLIFSRLTPIAGDA
;
A
#
# COMPACT_ATOMS: atom_id res chain seq x y z
N MET A 1 -42.54 -12.20 -32.39
CA MET A 1 -43.00 -11.40 -33.54
C MET A 1 -42.82 -9.93 -33.20
N TRP A 2 -42.17 -9.21 -34.11
CA TRP A 2 -42.05 -7.76 -34.28
C TRP A 2 -41.08 -6.96 -33.38
N PHE A 3 -40.21 -6.26 -34.12
CA PHE A 3 -38.96 -5.59 -33.80
C PHE A 3 -39.17 -4.10 -33.53
N GLY A 4 -38.26 -3.50 -32.75
CA GLY A 4 -38.05 -2.04 -32.68
C GLY A 4 -36.60 -1.65 -32.98
N ARG A 5 -36.16 -1.80 -34.24
CA ARG A 5 -34.95 -1.19 -34.80
C ARG A 5 -35.25 0.26 -35.20
N LYS A 6 -34.46 1.24 -34.73
CA LYS A 6 -34.16 2.51 -35.45
C LYS A 6 -32.70 2.88 -35.12
N ARG A 7 -31.77 2.55 -36.03
CA ARG A 7 -31.18 3.41 -37.08
C ARG A 7 -30.10 4.37 -36.55
N LEU A 8 -28.86 3.94 -36.78
CA LEU A 8 -27.73 4.80 -37.11
C LEU A 8 -28.04 5.57 -38.40
N ASP A 9 -27.72 6.86 -38.45
CA ASP A 9 -26.95 7.43 -39.54
C ASP A 9 -26.45 8.86 -39.24
N CYS A 10 -25.13 9.00 -39.42
CA CYS A 10 -24.41 10.05 -40.13
C CYS A 10 -24.76 11.53 -39.89
N CYS A 11 -23.83 12.23 -39.22
CA CYS A 11 -23.40 13.60 -39.58
C CYS A 11 -21.90 13.75 -39.28
N LEU A 12 -21.06 13.30 -40.22
CA LEU A 12 -19.70 13.81 -40.41
C LEU A 12 -19.79 15.11 -41.21
N GLY A 13 -19.18 16.21 -40.75
CA GLY A 13 -19.02 17.38 -41.61
C GLY A 13 -18.52 18.66 -40.94
N LYS A 14 -17.20 18.88 -41.09
CA LYS A 14 -16.47 20.17 -41.19
C LYS A 14 -16.20 20.92 -39.87
N TRP A 15 -14.96 20.87 -39.37
CA TRP A 15 -13.85 21.80 -39.71
C TRP A 15 -14.22 23.28 -39.54
N ALA A 16 -13.90 23.82 -38.36
CA ALA A 16 -13.55 25.22 -38.18
C ALA A 16 -12.25 25.28 -37.37
N LYS A 17 -11.22 25.84 -38.00
CA LYS A 17 -9.94 26.21 -37.39
C LYS A 17 -10.23 27.22 -36.27
N SER A 18 -9.78 26.94 -35.05
CA SER A 18 -9.56 27.99 -34.05
C SER A 18 -8.08 28.11 -33.80
N THR A 19 -7.57 29.20 -34.33
CA THR A 19 -6.31 29.86 -34.03
C THR A 19 -6.00 29.92 -32.54
N VAL A 20 -4.74 29.60 -32.26
CA VAL A 20 -3.87 30.10 -31.18
C VAL A 20 -4.50 31.15 -30.25
N THR A 21 -4.65 30.78 -28.99
CA THR A 21 -4.38 31.68 -27.86
C THR A 21 -3.44 30.96 -26.91
N GLN A 22 -2.16 31.31 -27.00
CA GLN A 22 -1.16 30.99 -26.00
C GLN A 22 -1.64 31.54 -24.65
N SER A 23 -1.95 30.65 -23.71
CA SER A 23 -2.11 31.06 -22.31
C SER A 23 -0.72 31.42 -21.79
N ALA A 24 -0.56 32.70 -21.47
CA ALA A 24 0.67 33.25 -20.92
C ALA A 24 0.95 32.59 -19.57
N VAL A 25 1.99 31.77 -19.51
CA VAL A 25 2.59 31.32 -18.26
C VAL A 25 3.07 32.58 -17.53
N ALA A 26 2.49 32.85 -16.36
CA ALA A 26 2.99 33.89 -15.48
C ALA A 26 4.44 33.55 -15.09
N PRO A 27 5.43 34.41 -15.36
CA PRO A 27 6.78 34.17 -14.89
C PRO A 27 6.78 34.30 -13.36
N LEU A 28 7.29 33.27 -12.68
CA LEU A 28 7.66 33.35 -11.27
C LEU A 28 8.65 34.51 -11.11
N ARG A 29 8.19 35.63 -10.54
CA ARG A 29 9.03 36.76 -10.16
C ARG A 29 9.93 36.32 -9.01
N PHE A 30 11.21 36.10 -9.28
CA PHE A 30 12.23 36.14 -8.24
C PHE A 30 12.37 37.60 -7.80
N ILE A 31 11.77 37.94 -6.66
CA ILE A 31 12.05 39.21 -6.00
C ILE A 31 13.47 39.09 -5.44
N SER A 32 14.41 39.79 -6.08
CA SER A 32 15.72 40.08 -5.51
C SER A 32 15.55 41.13 -4.42
N THR A 33 15.57 40.71 -3.15
CA THR A 33 15.89 41.60 -2.03
C THR A 33 17.35 41.40 -1.68
N SER A 34 18.16 42.38 -2.05
CA SER A 34 19.55 42.54 -1.66
C SER A 34 19.71 42.75 -0.15
N SER A 35 20.76 42.14 0.38
CA SER A 35 21.58 42.56 1.52
C SER A 35 20.88 42.84 2.86
N ALA A 36 20.80 41.80 3.69
CA ALA A 36 21.00 41.93 5.12
C ALA A 36 21.98 40.86 5.58
N THR A 37 23.14 41.31 6.07
CA THR A 37 24.18 40.51 6.73
C THR A 37 23.57 39.69 7.86
N VAL A 38 23.53 38.36 7.68
CA VAL A 38 23.29 37.40 8.76
C VAL A 38 24.59 36.65 9.00
N THR A 39 25.05 36.79 10.23
CA THR A 39 26.20 36.12 10.84
C THR A 39 26.25 34.63 10.53
N SER A 40 27.45 34.18 10.18
CA SER A 40 27.84 32.81 9.84
C SER A 40 27.30 31.76 10.82
N SER A 41 26.27 31.02 10.38
CA SER A 41 26.10 29.62 10.78
C SER A 41 27.00 28.78 9.88
N ALA A 42 27.78 27.86 10.45
CA ALA A 42 28.75 27.05 9.72
C ALA A 42 28.10 26.38 8.50
N ALA A 43 28.47 26.82 7.30
CA ALA A 43 27.95 26.30 6.04
C ALA A 43 28.33 24.81 5.93
N VAL A 44 27.36 23.93 6.11
CA VAL A 44 27.52 22.50 5.85
C VAL A 44 27.77 22.36 4.35
N ALA A 45 28.95 21.89 3.97
CA ALA A 45 29.30 21.72 2.56
C ALA A 45 28.27 20.82 1.84
N PRO A 46 27.87 21.16 0.59
CA PRO A 46 26.86 20.41 -0.13
C PRO A 46 27.30 18.94 -0.30
N VAL A 47 26.43 18.02 0.10
CA VAL A 47 26.62 16.58 -0.06
C VAL A 47 26.47 16.19 -1.53
N ASP A 48 27.40 15.38 -2.05
CA ASP A 48 27.26 14.79 -3.39
C ASP A 48 26.13 13.73 -3.40
N LEU A 49 25.06 14.00 -4.14
CA LEU A 49 23.91 13.10 -4.28
C LEU A 49 24.29 11.80 -4.98
N SER A 50 25.21 11.84 -5.95
CA SER A 50 25.65 10.63 -6.67
C SER A 50 26.47 9.72 -5.76
N TYR A 51 27.30 10.29 -4.90
CA TYR A 51 27.95 9.55 -3.81
C TYR A 51 26.92 8.95 -2.85
N THR A 52 25.91 9.72 -2.45
CA THR A 52 24.86 9.26 -1.54
C THR A 52 24.07 8.07 -2.09
N CYS A 53 23.68 8.10 -3.37
CA CYS A 53 23.02 6.96 -4.03
C CYS A 53 23.90 5.70 -3.99
N ARG A 54 25.17 5.82 -4.40
CA ARG A 54 26.13 4.69 -4.36
C ARG A 54 26.33 4.14 -2.96
N LEU A 55 26.39 5.02 -1.96
CA LEU A 55 26.50 4.62 -0.55
C LEU A 55 25.27 3.85 -0.09
N LEU A 56 24.06 4.32 -0.41
CA LEU A 56 22.82 3.63 -0.08
C LEU A 56 22.73 2.26 -0.75
N ASP A 57 23.06 2.17 -2.04
CA ASP A 57 23.07 0.91 -2.79
C ASP A 57 24.08 -0.09 -2.20
N SER A 58 25.27 0.39 -1.82
CA SER A 58 26.29 -0.41 -1.14
C SER A 58 25.82 -0.92 0.23
N ILE A 59 25.17 -0.08 1.04
CA ILE A 59 24.63 -0.50 2.35
C ILE A 59 23.52 -1.54 2.17
N CYS A 60 22.62 -1.33 1.21
CA CYS A 60 21.48 -2.21 0.96
C CYS A 60 21.94 -3.59 0.45
N SER A 61 22.96 -3.64 -0.41
CA SER A 61 23.52 -4.87 -0.96
C SER A 61 24.46 -5.61 0.00
N ALA A 62 25.07 -4.94 0.97
CA ALA A 62 26.01 -5.58 1.90
C ALA A 62 25.36 -6.71 2.72
N GLN A 63 26.12 -7.77 3.03
CA GLN A 63 25.67 -8.89 3.84
C GLN A 63 25.78 -8.58 5.35
N GLN A 64 25.09 -7.52 5.77
CA GLN A 64 25.06 -7.02 7.15
C GLN A 64 23.71 -7.29 7.82
N SER A 65 23.70 -7.37 9.15
CA SER A 65 22.47 -7.52 9.92
C SER A 65 21.53 -6.30 9.73
N ILE A 66 20.21 -6.55 9.77
CA ILE A 66 19.18 -5.52 9.57
C ILE A 66 19.36 -4.30 10.50
N PRO A 67 19.69 -4.45 11.80
CA PRO A 67 19.92 -3.29 12.68
C PRO A 67 21.07 -2.39 12.22
N ILE A 68 22.16 -2.98 11.71
CA ILE A 68 23.31 -2.24 11.19
C ILE A 68 22.91 -1.46 9.93
N LYS A 69 22.22 -2.11 8.99
CA LYS A 69 21.70 -1.45 7.77
C LYS A 69 20.81 -0.26 8.12
N ARG A 70 19.88 -0.43 9.07
CA ARG A 70 19.00 0.65 9.57
C ARG A 70 19.78 1.85 10.09
N LYS A 71 20.79 1.62 10.94
CA LYS A 71 21.63 2.69 11.49
C LYS A 71 22.37 3.45 10.38
N ARG A 72 22.99 2.72 9.44
CA ARG A 72 23.78 3.31 8.35
C ARG A 72 22.93 4.07 7.34
N VAL A 73 21.82 3.48 6.88
CA VAL A 73 20.88 4.14 5.97
C VAL A 73 20.33 5.41 6.59
N ARG A 74 19.91 5.36 7.87
CA ARG A 74 19.42 6.55 8.58
C ARG A 74 20.45 7.67 8.62
N GLY A 75 21.71 7.36 8.96
CA GLY A 75 22.78 8.36 9.00
C GLY A 75 23.08 8.97 7.62
N ALA A 76 23.07 8.16 6.56
CA ALA A 76 23.26 8.65 5.19
C ALA A 76 22.12 9.57 4.75
N VAL A 77 20.87 9.18 5.00
CA VAL A 77 19.69 9.99 4.65
C VAL A 77 19.65 11.29 5.47
N GLN A 78 19.89 11.24 6.79
CA GLN A 78 19.93 12.46 7.62
C GLN A 78 20.99 13.47 7.14
N ARG A 79 22.17 12.98 6.75
CA ARG A 79 23.22 13.84 6.18
C ARG A 79 22.79 14.45 4.85
N MET A 80 22.17 13.67 3.97
CA MET A 80 21.61 14.15 2.71
C MET A 80 20.54 15.23 2.94
N GLU A 81 19.62 15.02 3.88
CA GLU A 81 18.52 15.95 4.15
C GLU A 81 19.00 17.32 4.68
N SER A 82 20.12 17.36 5.39
CA SER A 82 20.67 18.60 5.96
C SER A 82 21.07 19.66 4.91
N SER A 83 21.32 19.27 3.67
CA SER A 83 21.69 20.17 2.57
C SER A 83 21.01 19.82 1.25
N VAL A 84 19.84 19.15 1.28
CA VAL A 84 19.27 18.47 0.09
C VAL A 84 18.99 19.43 -1.07
N VAL A 85 18.52 20.65 -0.79
CA VAL A 85 18.19 21.66 -1.80
C VAL A 85 19.45 22.14 -2.50
N ASP A 86 20.48 22.54 -1.74
CA ASP A 86 21.74 23.03 -2.27
C ASP A 86 22.51 21.93 -3.02
N SER A 87 22.51 20.72 -2.46
CA SER A 87 23.09 19.53 -3.08
C SER A 87 22.43 19.19 -4.41
N PHE A 88 21.10 19.27 -4.48
CA PHE A 88 20.35 19.00 -5.71
C PHE A 88 20.56 20.08 -6.77
N ALA A 89 20.57 21.36 -6.36
CA ALA A 89 20.89 22.45 -7.27
C ALA A 89 22.31 22.29 -7.82
N ALA A 90 23.31 22.09 -6.95
CA ALA A 90 24.71 21.90 -7.35
C ALA A 90 24.88 20.69 -8.29
N ALA A 91 24.19 19.57 -8.01
CA ALA A 91 24.28 18.37 -8.83
C ALA A 91 23.60 18.52 -10.20
N THR A 92 22.62 19.41 -10.36
CA THR A 92 21.84 19.54 -11.60
C THR A 92 22.25 20.70 -12.50
N VAL A 93 22.94 21.71 -11.98
CA VAL A 93 23.31 22.95 -12.71
C VAL A 93 24.20 22.68 -13.94
N SER A 94 25.12 21.72 -13.87
CA SER A 94 26.09 21.43 -14.93
C SER A 94 25.69 20.25 -15.84
N LEU A 95 24.57 19.58 -15.54
CA LEU A 95 24.15 18.37 -16.25
C LEU A 95 23.25 18.69 -17.45
N ARG A 96 23.45 17.95 -18.55
CA ARG A 96 22.50 17.94 -19.66
C ARG A 96 21.17 17.30 -19.24
N THR A 97 20.08 17.61 -19.94
CA THR A 97 18.73 17.11 -19.63
C THR A 97 18.63 15.58 -19.53
N SER A 98 19.38 14.82 -20.33
CA SER A 98 19.44 13.36 -20.21
C SER A 98 20.12 12.91 -18.91
N GLN A 99 21.33 13.42 -18.65
CA GLN A 99 22.11 13.10 -17.45
C GLN A 99 21.38 13.49 -16.16
N LYS A 100 20.70 14.65 -16.18
CA LYS A 100 19.85 15.11 -15.08
C LYS A 100 18.75 14.10 -14.78
N ARG A 101 18.08 13.56 -15.81
CA ARG A 101 17.03 12.54 -15.65
C ARG A 101 17.59 11.21 -15.14
N ASP A 102 18.74 10.78 -15.63
CA ASP A 102 19.38 9.54 -15.17
C ASP A 102 19.75 9.62 -13.68
N MET A 103 20.28 10.78 -13.25
CA MET A 103 20.57 11.05 -11.83
C MET A 103 19.29 11.06 -10.98
N MET A 104 18.23 11.75 -11.43
CA MET A 104 16.93 11.79 -10.74
C MET A 104 16.32 10.39 -10.60
N TYR A 105 16.34 9.60 -11.68
CA TYR A 105 15.85 8.23 -11.69
C TYR A 105 16.65 7.33 -10.74
N GLN A 106 17.98 7.42 -10.79
CA GLN A 106 18.84 6.67 -9.87
C GLN A 106 18.58 7.05 -8.41
N TRP A 107 18.36 8.35 -8.13
CA TRP A 107 18.07 8.82 -6.78
C TRP A 107 16.75 8.25 -6.25
N LEU A 108 15.68 8.30 -7.05
CA LEU A 108 14.40 7.65 -6.71
C LEU A 108 14.58 6.15 -6.45
N ARG A 109 15.33 5.45 -7.30
CA ARG A 109 15.56 4.01 -7.19
C ARG A 109 16.35 3.63 -5.92
N SER A 110 17.46 4.32 -5.65
CA SER A 110 18.30 4.07 -4.48
C SER A 110 17.54 4.35 -3.17
N LEU A 111 16.77 5.44 -3.11
CA LEU A 111 15.93 5.73 -1.96
C LEU A 111 14.81 4.71 -1.79
N ALA A 112 14.11 4.34 -2.87
CA ALA A 112 13.05 3.34 -2.81
C ALA A 112 13.54 1.96 -2.33
N ALA A 113 14.80 1.60 -2.63
CA ALA A 113 15.44 0.41 -2.08
C ALA A 113 15.76 0.55 -0.57
N ALA A 114 16.15 1.75 -0.15
CA ALA A 114 16.54 2.07 1.22
C ALA A 114 15.36 2.26 2.19
N VAL A 115 14.14 2.56 1.69
CA VAL A 115 12.94 2.85 2.52
C VAL A 115 12.67 1.79 3.60
N ASN A 116 12.89 0.51 3.31
CA ASN A 116 12.66 -0.58 4.27
C ASN A 116 13.51 -0.48 5.56
N TYR A 117 14.54 0.37 5.55
CA TYR A 117 15.44 0.63 6.66
C TYR A 117 15.18 1.97 7.36
N LEU A 118 14.27 2.79 6.84
CA LEU A 118 13.90 4.09 7.40
C LEU A 118 12.71 3.95 8.37
N PRO A 119 12.72 4.70 9.49
CA PRO A 119 11.52 4.83 10.31
C PRO A 119 10.48 5.69 9.57
N ARG A 120 9.20 5.39 9.76
CA ARG A 120 8.12 6.27 9.36
C ARG A 120 8.07 7.44 10.35
N GLN A 121 8.21 8.66 9.86
CA GLN A 121 7.95 9.90 10.58
C GLN A 121 6.43 10.00 10.72
N GLU A 122 5.88 9.57 11.86
CA GLU A 122 4.49 9.86 12.19
C GLU A 122 4.36 11.38 12.33
N ALA A 123 3.35 11.98 11.71
CA ALA A 123 3.11 13.42 11.77
C ALA A 123 2.87 13.84 13.23
N SER A 124 3.95 14.24 13.91
CA SER A 124 3.89 14.85 15.23
C SER A 124 3.43 16.30 15.09
N LEU A 125 2.13 16.49 14.85
CA LEU A 125 1.46 17.73 15.21
C LEU A 125 1.00 17.57 16.65
N ASP A 126 1.94 17.69 17.59
CA ASP A 126 1.76 18.05 19.00
C ASP A 126 3.12 17.97 19.71
N ALA A 127 4.03 18.87 19.31
CA ALA A 127 5.30 19.08 20.02
C ALA A 127 5.43 20.56 20.39
N SER A 128 4.50 21.02 21.21
CA SER A 128 4.66 22.28 21.96
C SER A 128 3.91 22.18 23.28
N GLN A 129 4.40 21.32 24.16
CA GLN A 129 4.47 21.55 25.60
C GLN A 129 5.31 20.43 26.22
N GLY A 130 6.48 20.80 26.72
CA GLY A 130 7.34 19.90 27.48
C GLY A 130 6.69 19.58 28.81
N ILE A 131 6.16 18.36 28.92
CA ILE A 131 6.05 17.61 30.17
C ILE A 131 6.35 16.16 29.79
N GLU A 132 7.25 15.52 30.51
CA GLU A 132 7.51 14.08 30.40
C GLU A 132 6.18 13.31 30.48
N ALA A 133 5.71 12.81 29.34
CA ALA A 133 4.48 12.02 29.26
C ALA A 133 4.79 10.68 28.60
N ASP A 134 4.38 9.64 29.31
CA ASP A 134 4.65 8.22 29.11
C ASP A 134 4.50 7.70 27.68
N ARG A 135 5.43 6.80 27.32
CA ARG A 135 5.48 6.02 26.06
C ARG A 135 4.35 5.00 25.87
N PHE A 136 3.20 5.15 26.51
CA PHE A 136 2.07 4.25 26.38
C PHE A 136 0.74 4.99 26.44
N SER A 137 0.29 5.51 25.29
CA SER A 137 -1.13 5.76 25.04
C SER A 137 -1.43 5.88 23.55
N GLN A 138 -1.84 4.78 22.94
CA GLN A 138 -2.82 4.83 21.85
C GLN A 138 -4.05 4.07 22.33
N ARG A 139 -4.91 4.79 23.05
CA ARG A 139 -6.28 4.41 23.31
C ARG A 139 -7.18 5.53 22.79
N LEU A 140 -8.12 5.09 21.95
CA LEU A 140 -9.43 5.67 21.63
C LEU A 140 -9.57 6.20 20.20
N SER A 141 -9.83 5.28 19.28
CA SER A 141 -10.90 5.48 18.29
C SER A 141 -11.82 4.26 18.31
N ARG A 142 -12.63 4.19 19.37
CA ARG A 142 -13.64 3.17 19.59
C ARG A 142 -15.02 3.80 19.41
N ARG A 143 -15.31 4.28 18.19
CA ARG A 143 -16.65 4.54 17.60
C ARG A 143 -16.46 5.24 16.25
N ALA A 144 -16.25 4.46 15.19
CA ALA A 144 -16.49 4.91 13.82
C ALA A 144 -17.25 3.80 13.11
N ARG A 145 -18.53 3.68 13.45
CA ARG A 145 -19.54 3.11 12.56
C ARG A 145 -20.13 4.32 11.84
N HIS A 146 -20.05 4.32 10.51
CA HIS A 146 -20.61 5.32 9.61
C HIS A 146 -20.10 6.75 9.80
N ASP A 147 -19.08 7.11 9.01
CA ASP A 147 -18.90 8.39 8.30
C ASP A 147 -17.69 8.15 7.37
N THR A 148 -17.82 7.95 6.05
CA THR A 148 -17.90 8.98 5.01
C THR A 148 -17.35 10.34 5.45
N HIS A 149 -16.18 10.71 4.92
CA HIS A 149 -15.52 12.01 5.07
C HIS A 149 -14.84 12.31 6.42
N GLU A 150 -13.78 11.57 6.76
CA GLU A 150 -12.63 12.20 7.41
C GLU A 150 -11.48 12.19 6.40
N SER A 151 -11.32 13.32 5.70
CA SER A 151 -10.05 13.65 5.06
C SER A 151 -9.02 13.79 6.17
N GLU A 152 -8.37 12.69 6.54
CA GLU A 152 -6.99 12.77 7.03
C GLU A 152 -6.28 13.71 6.05
N ASN A 153 -5.90 14.90 6.52
CA ASN A 153 -5.20 15.92 5.74
C ASN A 153 -3.86 15.34 5.32
N TRP A 154 -3.88 14.52 4.29
CA TRP A 154 -2.71 13.90 3.74
C TRP A 154 -1.94 15.01 3.03
N SER A 155 -0.81 15.37 3.61
CA SER A 155 0.01 16.50 3.17
C SER A 155 0.67 16.30 1.81
N GLY A 156 0.48 15.14 1.16
CA GLY A 156 1.18 14.76 -0.07
C GLY A 156 2.66 14.43 0.15
N ALA A 157 3.19 14.65 1.35
CA ALA A 157 4.57 14.40 1.69
C ALA A 157 4.82 12.93 2.04
N SER A 158 5.99 12.45 1.64
CA SER A 158 6.44 11.11 2.02
C SER A 158 6.60 11.03 3.54
N PRO A 159 6.15 9.97 4.20
CA PRO A 159 6.29 9.84 5.64
C PRO A 159 7.73 9.45 6.05
N TYR A 160 8.68 9.37 5.13
CA TYR A 160 10.06 8.97 5.42
C TYR A 160 11.02 10.16 5.39
N PHE A 161 10.63 11.27 4.76
CA PHE A 161 11.50 12.40 4.46
C PHE A 161 10.87 13.71 4.88
N SER A 162 11.71 14.72 5.07
CA SER A 162 11.29 16.11 5.24
C SER A 162 10.50 16.61 4.01
N LEU A 163 9.71 17.67 4.19
CA LEU A 163 8.92 18.28 3.13
C LEU A 163 9.77 18.70 1.91
N PRO A 164 10.92 19.40 2.07
CA PRO A 164 11.76 19.78 0.92
C PRO A 164 12.30 18.58 0.13
N THR A 165 12.70 17.52 0.82
CA THR A 165 13.12 16.27 0.17
C THR A 165 11.94 15.66 -0.60
N SER A 166 10.75 15.60 0.02
CA SER A 166 9.54 15.05 -0.62
C SER A 166 9.16 15.81 -1.90
N ASP A 167 9.23 17.15 -1.87
CA ASP A 167 8.95 17.99 -3.04
C ASP A 167 9.94 17.74 -4.18
N LEU A 168 11.24 17.63 -3.86
CA LEU A 168 12.27 17.30 -4.84
C LEU A 168 12.09 15.89 -5.42
N LEU A 169 11.67 14.90 -4.63
CA LEU A 169 11.36 13.56 -5.12
C LEU A 169 10.13 13.56 -6.05
N CYS A 170 9.09 14.35 -5.73
CA CYS A 170 7.94 14.53 -6.61
C CYS A 170 8.34 15.22 -7.92
N LEU A 171 9.22 16.22 -7.87
CA LEU A 171 9.82 16.85 -9.05
C LEU A 171 10.59 15.83 -9.90
N CYS A 172 11.43 15.00 -9.27
CA CYS A 172 12.18 13.95 -9.97
C CYS A 172 11.23 12.97 -10.67
N LEU A 173 10.16 12.55 -9.99
CA LEU A 173 9.15 11.66 -10.56
C LEU A 173 8.48 12.29 -11.79
N ARG A 174 8.09 13.56 -11.69
CA ARG A 174 7.47 14.32 -12.79
C ARG A 174 8.40 14.45 -13.98
N GLU A 175 9.63 14.88 -13.77
CA GLU A 175 10.63 15.05 -14.84
C GLU A 175 10.99 13.72 -15.51
N CYS A 176 11.11 12.62 -14.75
CA CYS A 176 11.41 11.32 -15.33
C CYS A 176 10.22 10.73 -16.12
N ALA A 177 8.99 10.90 -15.63
CA ALA A 177 7.80 10.30 -16.24
C ALA A 177 7.25 11.11 -17.43
N MET A 178 7.30 12.44 -17.37
CA MET A 178 6.63 13.33 -18.34
C MET A 178 7.56 13.84 -19.45
N ALA A 179 8.87 13.57 -19.38
CA ALA A 179 9.84 14.10 -20.34
C ALA A 179 9.69 13.59 -21.78
N SER A 180 9.02 12.46 -22.00
CA SER A 180 8.74 11.95 -23.34
C SER A 180 7.32 11.39 -23.42
N PRO A 181 6.53 11.74 -24.45
CA PRO A 181 5.23 11.13 -24.68
C PRO A 181 5.33 9.63 -25.02
N THR A 182 6.53 9.14 -25.34
CA THR A 182 6.83 7.72 -25.56
C THR A 182 7.81 7.19 -24.51
N ALA A 183 7.64 7.59 -23.24
CA ALA A 183 8.41 7.02 -22.16
C ALA A 183 8.27 5.49 -22.16
N ASP A 184 9.40 4.80 -22.04
CA ASP A 184 9.46 3.34 -22.05
C ASP A 184 8.54 2.76 -20.96
N PRO A 185 7.59 1.87 -21.31
CA PRO A 185 6.70 1.23 -20.34
C PRO A 185 7.42 0.57 -19.16
N GLU A 186 8.63 0.06 -19.35
CA GLU A 186 9.42 -0.54 -18.27
C GLU A 186 9.92 0.53 -17.28
N VAL A 187 10.36 1.67 -17.79
CA VAL A 187 10.77 2.82 -16.97
C VAL A 187 9.58 3.35 -16.19
N LEU A 188 8.42 3.52 -16.85
CA LEU A 188 7.18 3.97 -16.19
C LEU A 188 6.72 2.99 -15.10
N HIS A 189 6.82 1.68 -15.36
CA HIS A 189 6.52 0.66 -14.35
C HIS A 189 7.44 0.79 -13.12
N ASN A 190 8.74 0.94 -13.34
CA ASN A 190 9.72 1.13 -12.26
C ASN A 190 9.50 2.44 -11.48
N LEU A 191 9.16 3.53 -12.18
CA LEU A 191 8.81 4.81 -11.56
C LEU A 191 7.57 4.69 -10.67
N LEU A 192 6.52 4.00 -11.14
CA LEU A 192 5.32 3.74 -10.34
C LEU A 192 5.67 2.95 -9.06
N LEU A 193 6.50 1.92 -9.19
CA LEU A 193 6.96 1.13 -8.05
C LEU A 193 7.78 1.96 -7.06
N CYS A 194 8.64 2.87 -7.54
CA CYS A 194 9.37 3.81 -6.68
C CYS A 194 8.41 4.75 -5.96
N ALA A 195 7.45 5.35 -6.67
CA ALA A 195 6.46 6.26 -6.09
C ALA A 195 5.63 5.58 -4.99
N VAL A 196 5.21 4.33 -5.20
CA VAL A 196 4.46 3.54 -4.21
C VAL A 196 5.30 3.18 -2.98
N LYS A 197 6.59 2.88 -3.15
CA LYS A 197 7.50 2.58 -2.04
C LYS A 197 7.82 3.83 -1.21
N LEU A 198 8.03 4.95 -1.89
CA LEU A 198 8.33 6.23 -1.29
C LEU A 198 7.07 6.97 -0.80
N GLU A 199 5.87 6.48 -1.13
CA GLU A 199 4.58 7.11 -0.84
C GLU A 199 4.49 8.57 -1.37
N LEU A 200 4.94 8.79 -2.61
CA LEU A 200 4.95 10.12 -3.26
C LEU A 200 3.56 10.52 -3.75
N GLY A 201 3.18 11.79 -3.56
CA GLY A 201 1.82 12.29 -3.83
C GLY A 201 1.57 13.09 -5.08
N GLU A 202 2.39 12.89 -6.11
CA GLU A 202 2.22 13.56 -7.40
C GLU A 202 1.10 12.91 -8.24
N VAL A 203 -0.16 13.24 -7.92
CA VAL A 203 -1.35 12.57 -8.47
C VAL A 203 -1.43 12.63 -10.00
N GLU A 204 -1.15 13.77 -10.62
CA GLU A 204 -1.27 13.92 -12.09
C GLU A 204 -0.25 13.05 -12.84
N VAL A 205 0.96 12.92 -12.31
CA VAL A 205 1.99 12.04 -12.88
C VAL A 205 1.61 10.57 -12.68
N LEU A 206 1.09 10.20 -11.50
CA LEU A 206 0.61 8.84 -11.25
C LEU A 206 -0.56 8.47 -12.17
N LYS A 207 -1.50 9.39 -12.42
CA LYS A 207 -2.58 9.19 -13.39
C LYS A 207 -2.01 8.95 -14.79
N HIS A 208 -1.05 9.75 -15.22
CA HIS A 208 -0.39 9.58 -16.52
C HIS A 208 0.28 8.21 -16.63
N ILE A 209 1.13 7.85 -15.66
CA ILE A 209 1.83 6.57 -15.63
C ILE A 209 0.83 5.40 -15.71
N VAL A 210 -0.20 5.40 -14.85
CA VAL A 210 -1.20 4.33 -14.83
C VAL A 210 -1.98 4.29 -16.13
N HIS A 211 -2.36 5.43 -16.70
CA HIS A 211 -3.05 5.49 -17.99
C HIS A 211 -2.24 4.82 -19.10
N VAL A 212 -0.95 5.17 -19.21
CA VAL A 212 -0.05 4.55 -20.20
C VAL A 212 0.06 3.04 -19.97
N LEU A 213 0.32 2.62 -18.73
CA LEU A 213 0.52 1.21 -18.38
C LEU A 213 -0.75 0.34 -18.48
N THR A 214 -1.95 0.94 -18.55
CA THR A 214 -3.25 0.26 -18.67
C THR A 214 -3.88 0.42 -20.06
N THR A 215 -3.11 0.91 -21.05
CA THR A 215 -3.51 0.91 -22.45
C THR A 215 -3.76 -0.51 -22.97
N THR A 216 -4.71 -0.65 -23.90
CA THR A 216 -5.10 -1.97 -24.44
C THR A 216 -3.93 -2.73 -25.04
N GLU A 217 -3.03 -2.05 -25.74
CA GLU A 217 -1.89 -2.67 -26.40
C GLU A 217 -0.90 -3.27 -25.39
N LEU A 218 -0.54 -2.50 -24.34
CA LEU A 218 0.36 -2.99 -23.30
C LEU A 218 -0.30 -4.10 -22.48
N CYS A 219 -1.60 -3.99 -22.18
CA CYS A 219 -2.28 -5.04 -21.44
C CYS A 219 -2.32 -6.37 -22.20
N ARG A 220 -2.42 -6.34 -23.54
CA ARG A 220 -2.40 -7.57 -24.36
C ARG A 220 -1.02 -8.21 -24.45
N ARG A 221 0.05 -7.40 -24.38
CA ARG A 221 1.44 -7.90 -24.46
C ARG A 221 1.93 -8.52 -23.15
N ARG A 222 1.37 -8.08 -22.02
CA ARG A 222 1.79 -8.55 -20.70
C ARG A 222 1.31 -9.95 -20.37
N THR A 223 2.15 -10.67 -19.63
CA THR A 223 1.76 -11.96 -19.05
C THR A 223 0.70 -11.77 -17.95
N PRO A 224 -0.11 -12.80 -17.62
CA PRO A 224 -1.05 -12.71 -16.50
C PRO A 224 -0.38 -12.34 -15.18
N SER A 225 0.85 -12.81 -14.94
CA SER A 225 1.60 -12.50 -13.72
C SER A 225 1.97 -11.01 -13.64
N GLU A 226 2.45 -10.43 -14.75
CA GLU A 226 2.72 -8.99 -14.85
C GLU A 226 1.46 -8.13 -14.66
N GLN A 227 0.30 -8.63 -15.08
CA GLN A 227 -0.98 -7.96 -14.86
C GLN A 227 -1.39 -7.96 -13.39
N VAL A 228 -1.18 -9.09 -12.70
CA VAL A 228 -1.41 -9.19 -11.25
C VAL A 228 -0.46 -8.26 -10.49
N GLU A 229 0.81 -8.19 -10.90
CA GLU A 229 1.78 -7.26 -10.33
C GLU A 229 1.36 -5.79 -10.56
N LEU A 230 0.98 -5.43 -11.78
CA LEU A 230 0.48 -4.09 -12.09
C LEU A 230 -0.74 -3.74 -11.22
N LEU A 231 -1.73 -4.63 -11.15
CA LEU A 231 -2.93 -4.44 -10.33
C LEU A 231 -2.56 -4.22 -8.85
N ASN A 232 -1.62 -5.00 -8.34
CA ASN A 232 -1.13 -4.87 -6.98
C ASN A 232 -0.48 -3.50 -6.77
N ILE A 233 0.43 -3.07 -7.65
CA ILE A 233 1.10 -1.77 -7.56
C ILE A 233 0.08 -0.62 -7.64
N VAL A 234 -0.87 -0.65 -8.58
CA VAL A 234 -1.91 0.37 -8.72
C VAL A 234 -2.79 0.43 -7.47
N SER A 235 -3.21 -0.71 -6.93
CA SER A 235 -4.01 -0.74 -5.70
C SER A 235 -3.26 -0.17 -4.49
N LEU A 236 -1.94 -0.30 -4.46
CA LEU A 236 -1.09 0.32 -3.44
C LEU A 236 -0.92 1.82 -3.68
N ALA A 237 -0.85 2.27 -4.94
CA ALA A 237 -0.83 3.69 -5.29
C ALA A 237 -2.13 4.39 -4.84
N VAL A 238 -3.29 3.77 -5.06
CA VAL A 238 -4.58 4.28 -4.56
C VAL A 238 -4.57 4.41 -3.04
N LYS A 239 -4.09 3.37 -2.34
CA LYS A 239 -4.09 3.34 -0.87
C LYS A 239 -3.06 4.29 -0.22
N ARG A 240 -1.83 4.31 -0.74
CA ARG A 240 -0.68 4.98 -0.11
C ARG A 240 -0.40 6.37 -0.67
N CYS A 241 -0.55 6.53 -1.97
CA CYS A 241 -0.28 7.78 -2.70
C CYS A 241 -1.57 8.58 -2.98
N LYS A 242 -2.72 8.14 -2.45
CA LYS A 242 -4.04 8.74 -2.67
C LYS A 242 -4.39 8.96 -4.14
N LEU A 243 -3.88 8.09 -5.03
CA LEU A 243 -4.23 8.10 -6.44
C LEU A 243 -5.76 7.89 -6.59
N PRO A 244 -6.48 8.76 -7.33
CA PRO A 244 -7.88 8.51 -7.65
C PRO A 244 -8.05 7.20 -8.40
N LEU A 245 -9.13 6.48 -8.10
CA LEU A 245 -9.39 5.15 -8.65
C LEU A 245 -9.33 5.15 -10.19
N PRO A 246 -8.35 4.46 -10.82
CA PRO A 246 -8.24 4.40 -12.26
C PRO A 246 -9.16 3.32 -12.86
N PRO A 247 -9.54 3.43 -14.15
CA PRO A 247 -10.28 2.38 -14.83
C PRO A 247 -9.40 1.13 -15.01
N LEU A 248 -9.78 0.03 -14.36
CA LEU A 248 -9.01 -1.22 -14.32
C LEU A 248 -9.66 -2.38 -15.07
N ASP A 249 -10.78 -2.14 -15.77
CA ASP A 249 -11.58 -3.18 -16.44
C ASP A 249 -10.73 -4.05 -17.38
N ARG A 250 -9.81 -3.44 -18.12
CA ARG A 250 -8.93 -4.16 -19.06
C ARG A 250 -7.97 -5.11 -18.35
N VAL A 251 -7.40 -4.69 -17.22
CA VAL A 251 -6.51 -5.51 -16.40
C VAL A 251 -7.30 -6.66 -15.79
N LEU A 252 -8.47 -6.35 -15.23
CA LEU A 252 -9.36 -7.34 -14.60
C LEU A 252 -9.89 -8.38 -15.60
N CYS A 253 -10.24 -7.98 -16.83
CA CYS A 253 -10.67 -8.91 -17.89
C CYS A 253 -9.60 -9.95 -18.23
N VAL A 254 -8.33 -9.56 -18.33
CA VAL A 254 -7.23 -10.50 -18.60
C VAL A 254 -7.01 -11.44 -17.42
N VAL A 255 -7.03 -10.90 -16.20
CA VAL A 255 -6.86 -11.67 -14.95
C VAL A 255 -8.00 -12.68 -14.76
N LEU A 256 -9.23 -12.32 -15.13
CA LEU A 256 -10.40 -13.23 -15.08
C LEU A 256 -10.30 -14.39 -16.06
N GLY A 257 -9.71 -14.19 -17.23
CA GLY A 257 -9.51 -15.25 -18.22
C GLY A 257 -8.33 -16.19 -17.91
N ALA A 258 -7.38 -15.75 -17.10
CA ALA A 258 -6.13 -16.47 -16.86
C ALA A 258 -6.24 -17.59 -15.81
N THR A 259 -5.32 -18.55 -15.89
CA THR A 259 -5.02 -19.52 -14.83
C THR A 259 -3.96 -18.92 -13.92
N LEU A 260 -4.33 -18.63 -12.67
CA LEU A 260 -3.45 -17.98 -11.70
C LEU A 260 -2.96 -18.99 -10.66
N SER A 261 -1.78 -18.74 -10.11
CA SER A 261 -1.29 -19.48 -8.95
C SER A 261 -2.08 -19.13 -7.68
N ALA A 262 -1.97 -19.99 -6.66
CA ALA A 262 -2.62 -19.84 -5.37
C ALA A 262 -2.40 -18.45 -4.76
N ARG A 263 -1.16 -17.95 -4.87
CA ARG A 263 -0.74 -16.65 -4.32
C ARG A 263 -1.20 -15.48 -5.18
N GLU A 264 -1.18 -15.60 -6.50
CA GLU A 264 -1.67 -14.56 -7.40
C GLU A 264 -3.16 -14.30 -7.20
N ASN A 265 -3.96 -15.36 -7.01
CA ASN A 265 -5.38 -15.24 -6.66
C ASN A 265 -5.60 -14.38 -5.39
N LEU A 266 -4.82 -14.62 -4.33
CA LEU A 266 -4.89 -13.82 -3.10
C LEU A 266 -4.44 -12.37 -3.31
N VAL A 267 -3.42 -12.14 -4.14
CA VAL A 267 -2.94 -10.79 -4.48
C VAL A 267 -4.02 -10.00 -5.23
N VAL A 268 -4.72 -10.63 -6.18
CA VAL A 268 -5.82 -10.00 -6.90
C VAL A 268 -6.95 -9.62 -5.94
N LEU A 269 -7.41 -10.56 -5.11
CA LEU A 269 -8.48 -10.30 -4.13
C LEU A 269 -8.09 -9.20 -3.14
N SER A 270 -6.85 -9.23 -2.64
CA SER A 270 -6.32 -8.19 -1.75
C SER A 270 -6.23 -6.83 -2.44
N SER A 271 -5.92 -6.81 -3.74
CA SER A 271 -5.86 -5.57 -4.52
C SER A 271 -7.25 -4.98 -4.72
N ILE A 272 -8.24 -5.81 -5.07
CA ILE A 272 -9.64 -5.39 -5.17
C ILE A 272 -10.15 -4.85 -3.83
N HIS A 273 -9.81 -5.52 -2.71
CA HIS A 273 -10.16 -5.03 -1.38
C HIS A 273 -9.61 -3.62 -1.06
N ARG A 274 -8.43 -3.28 -1.57
CA ARG A 274 -7.85 -1.93 -1.41
C ARG A 274 -8.52 -0.88 -2.30
N LEU A 275 -9.07 -1.30 -3.45
CA LEU A 275 -9.74 -0.45 -4.43
C LEU A 275 -11.22 -0.23 -4.07
N GLN A 276 -11.48 0.08 -2.80
CA GLN A 276 -12.82 0.33 -2.26
C GLN A 276 -13.64 1.20 -3.24
N HIS A 277 -14.94 0.92 -3.37
CA HIS A 277 -15.88 1.56 -4.32
C HIS A 277 -15.85 1.05 -5.78
N MET A 278 -14.99 0.10 -6.14
CA MET A 278 -15.16 -0.63 -7.41
C MET A 278 -16.33 -1.63 -7.33
N HIS A 279 -17.24 -1.57 -8.31
CA HIS A 279 -18.29 -2.57 -8.49
C HIS A 279 -17.73 -3.85 -9.13
N THR A 280 -17.02 -4.66 -8.35
CA THR A 280 -16.33 -5.87 -8.82
C THR A 280 -16.86 -7.15 -8.20
N VAL A 281 -18.12 -7.17 -7.75
CA VAL A 281 -18.71 -8.32 -7.03
C VAL A 281 -18.58 -9.63 -7.83
N GLU A 282 -18.87 -9.58 -9.14
CA GLU A 282 -18.74 -10.74 -10.02
C GLU A 282 -17.28 -11.19 -10.19
N THR A 283 -16.37 -10.23 -10.34
CA THR A 283 -14.92 -10.49 -10.42
C THR A 283 -14.42 -11.15 -9.15
N VAL A 284 -14.84 -10.66 -7.98
CA VAL A 284 -14.48 -11.23 -6.67
C VAL A 284 -15.00 -12.65 -6.56
N ALA A 285 -16.27 -12.90 -6.91
CA ALA A 285 -16.87 -14.23 -6.86
C ALA A 285 -16.14 -15.22 -7.78
N ALA A 286 -15.77 -14.79 -9.00
CA ALA A 286 -15.06 -15.61 -9.96
C ALA A 286 -13.61 -15.93 -9.51
N VAL A 287 -12.84 -14.92 -9.10
CA VAL A 287 -11.45 -15.11 -8.65
C VAL A 287 -11.39 -15.92 -7.36
N SER A 288 -12.27 -15.64 -6.39
CA SER A 288 -12.32 -16.43 -5.15
C SER A 288 -12.72 -17.88 -5.41
N ARG A 289 -13.62 -18.16 -6.35
CA ARG A 289 -13.93 -19.54 -6.75
C ARG A 289 -12.70 -20.28 -7.28
N LYS A 290 -11.91 -19.67 -8.16
CA LYS A 290 -10.64 -20.26 -8.63
C LYS A 290 -9.65 -20.47 -7.47
N ALA A 291 -9.57 -19.50 -6.57
CA ALA A 291 -8.72 -19.57 -5.39
C ALA A 291 -9.10 -20.74 -4.46
N ALA A 292 -10.38 -21.11 -4.41
CA ALA A 292 -10.88 -22.21 -3.61
C ALA A 292 -10.27 -23.57 -4.00
N GLU A 293 -9.93 -23.75 -5.27
CA GLU A 293 -9.34 -25.00 -5.79
C GLU A 293 -7.89 -25.22 -5.28
N GLN A 294 -7.23 -24.15 -4.84
CA GLN A 294 -5.81 -24.15 -4.47
C GLN A 294 -5.57 -23.89 -2.97
N THR A 295 -6.61 -23.94 -2.13
CA THR A 295 -6.48 -23.59 -0.70
C THR A 295 -5.53 -24.51 0.07
N ALA A 296 -5.34 -25.75 -0.40
CA ALA A 296 -4.40 -26.69 0.19
C ALA A 296 -2.93 -26.23 0.11
N GLU A 297 -2.58 -25.41 -0.88
CA GLU A 297 -1.22 -24.90 -1.08
C GLU A 297 -0.88 -23.73 -0.14
N TYR A 298 -1.87 -23.15 0.53
CA TYR A 298 -1.66 -21.97 1.37
C TYR A 298 -0.79 -22.28 2.58
N ASN A 299 0.17 -21.40 2.83
CA ASN A 299 0.90 -21.33 4.09
C ASN A 299 0.15 -20.45 5.11
N ILE A 300 0.69 -20.33 6.33
CA ILE A 300 0.06 -19.58 7.43
C ILE A 300 -0.20 -18.11 7.05
N LYS A 301 0.70 -17.46 6.30
CA LYS A 301 0.53 -16.05 5.89
C LYS A 301 -0.57 -15.93 4.86
N ASP A 302 -0.62 -16.85 3.90
CA ASP A 302 -1.64 -16.88 2.85
C ASP A 302 -3.03 -17.10 3.46
N VAL A 303 -3.16 -17.95 4.48
CA VAL A 303 -4.40 -18.12 5.25
C VAL A 303 -4.82 -16.82 5.93
N VAL A 304 -3.88 -16.08 6.55
CA VAL A 304 -4.20 -14.78 7.18
C VAL A 304 -4.72 -13.79 6.13
N TYR A 305 -4.11 -13.72 4.94
CA TYR A 305 -4.60 -12.89 3.85
C TYR A 305 -5.95 -13.36 3.30
N GLY A 306 -6.15 -14.67 3.18
CA GLY A 306 -7.42 -15.26 2.76
C GLY A 306 -8.56 -14.92 3.72
N LEU A 307 -8.30 -14.98 5.03
CA LEU A 307 -9.27 -14.60 6.06
C LEU A 307 -9.55 -13.09 6.08
N GLU A 308 -8.52 -12.26 5.83
CA GLU A 308 -8.70 -10.81 5.69
C GLU A 308 -9.66 -10.49 4.54
N VAL A 309 -9.41 -11.09 3.37
CA VAL A 309 -10.26 -10.96 2.19
C VAL A 309 -11.66 -11.47 2.50
N ALA A 310 -11.81 -12.68 3.03
CA ALA A 310 -13.12 -13.27 3.34
C ALA A 310 -13.95 -12.42 4.32
N ALA A 311 -13.28 -11.77 5.29
CA ALA A 311 -13.94 -10.97 6.31
C ALA A 311 -14.31 -9.56 5.87
N LEU A 312 -13.58 -8.98 4.91
CA LEU A 312 -13.67 -7.55 4.58
C LEU A 312 -14.10 -7.27 3.15
N LEU A 313 -14.01 -8.25 2.24
CA LEU A 313 -14.39 -8.09 0.84
C LEU A 313 -15.76 -8.75 0.59
N PRO A 314 -16.82 -7.96 0.27
CA PRO A 314 -18.12 -8.53 -0.07
C PRO A 314 -18.06 -9.28 -1.41
N GLY A 315 -18.85 -10.35 -1.53
CA GLY A 315 -18.96 -11.14 -2.77
C GLY A 315 -17.95 -12.28 -2.91
N CYS A 316 -17.17 -12.59 -1.88
CA CYS A 316 -16.34 -13.80 -1.87
C CYS A 316 -17.18 -15.07 -2.03
N ASN A 317 -16.63 -16.08 -2.71
CA ASN A 317 -17.26 -17.37 -2.86
C ASN A 317 -17.22 -18.16 -1.54
N GLU A 318 -18.32 -18.80 -1.17
CA GLU A 318 -18.45 -19.55 0.09
C GLU A 318 -17.48 -20.73 0.17
N VAL A 319 -17.20 -21.41 -0.96
CA VAL A 319 -16.26 -22.54 -1.02
C VAL A 319 -14.83 -22.08 -0.70
N PHE A 320 -14.46 -20.88 -1.16
CA PHE A 320 -13.17 -20.28 -0.82
C PHE A 320 -13.05 -19.99 0.68
N VAL A 321 -14.07 -19.36 1.27
CA VAL A 321 -14.09 -19.04 2.70
C VAL A 321 -14.01 -20.32 3.54
N ALA A 322 -14.81 -21.33 3.19
CA ALA A 322 -14.77 -22.65 3.82
C ALA A 322 -13.38 -23.29 3.71
N GLY A 323 -12.77 -23.31 2.51
CA GLY A 323 -11.44 -23.87 2.28
C GLY A 323 -10.34 -23.16 3.08
N VAL A 324 -10.40 -21.82 3.19
CA VAL A 324 -9.45 -21.04 4.00
C VAL A 324 -9.63 -21.33 5.51
N LEU A 325 -10.87 -21.49 6.00
CA LEU A 325 -11.14 -21.84 7.39
C LEU A 325 -10.64 -23.24 7.74
N LEU A 326 -10.85 -24.22 6.86
CA LEU A 326 -10.33 -25.58 7.04
C LEU A 326 -8.80 -25.60 7.04
N ARG A 327 -8.18 -24.91 6.08
CA ARG A 327 -6.72 -24.79 6.02
C ARG A 327 -6.14 -24.07 7.24
N ALA A 328 -6.85 -23.10 7.81
CA ALA A 328 -6.47 -22.47 9.07
C ALA A 328 -6.44 -23.47 10.22
N GLY A 329 -7.37 -24.42 10.26
CA GLY A 329 -7.42 -25.49 11.25
C GLY A 329 -6.23 -26.44 11.11
N GLU A 330 -5.95 -26.90 9.89
CA GLU A 330 -4.81 -27.77 9.59
C GLU A 330 -3.46 -27.14 10.00
N LEU A 331 -3.33 -25.83 9.79
CA LEU A 331 -2.09 -25.10 10.10
C LEU A 331 -2.03 -24.58 11.55
N ALA A 332 -3.13 -24.66 12.32
CA ALA A 332 -3.21 -24.12 13.67
C ALA A 332 -2.08 -24.60 14.60
N PRO A 333 -1.68 -25.89 14.63
CA PRO A 333 -0.59 -26.37 15.48
C PRO A 333 0.75 -25.68 15.25
N ASN A 334 0.99 -25.16 14.04
CA ASN A 334 2.25 -24.54 13.65
C ASN A 334 2.23 -23.01 13.76
N MET A 335 1.11 -22.41 14.20
CA MET A 335 1.00 -20.96 14.29
C MET A 335 1.81 -20.39 15.46
N SER A 336 2.47 -19.25 15.23
CA SER A 336 3.07 -18.44 16.30
C SER A 336 2.00 -17.55 16.94
N PRO A 337 2.25 -16.95 18.12
CA PRO A 337 1.30 -16.04 18.78
C PRO A 337 0.82 -14.91 17.86
N LYS A 338 1.75 -14.37 17.04
CA LYS A 338 1.46 -13.34 16.04
C LYS A 338 0.49 -13.83 14.95
N HIS A 339 0.72 -15.01 14.40
CA HIS A 339 -0.13 -15.58 13.36
C HIS A 339 -1.51 -15.93 13.91
N LEU A 340 -1.56 -16.56 15.09
CA LEU A 340 -2.80 -16.92 15.77
C LEU A 340 -3.64 -15.68 16.10
N GLY A 341 -3.01 -14.61 16.60
CA GLY A 341 -3.69 -13.33 16.84
C GLY A 341 -4.26 -12.71 15.55
N ALA A 342 -3.55 -12.81 14.43
CA ALA A 342 -4.04 -12.33 13.14
C ALA A 342 -5.21 -13.16 12.59
N VAL A 343 -5.16 -14.49 12.72
CA VAL A 343 -6.29 -15.38 12.39
C VAL A 343 -7.50 -15.03 13.25
N CYS A 344 -7.33 -14.93 14.57
CA CYS A 344 -8.40 -14.58 15.51
C CYS A 344 -9.01 -13.21 15.22
N LYS A 345 -8.19 -12.22 14.81
CA LYS A 345 -8.66 -10.91 14.39
C LYS A 345 -9.72 -11.03 13.29
N TYR A 346 -9.44 -11.75 12.21
CA TYR A 346 -10.35 -11.86 11.07
C TYR A 346 -11.48 -12.84 11.30
N VAL A 347 -11.24 -13.96 12.00
CA VAL A 347 -12.30 -14.88 12.42
C VAL A 347 -13.34 -14.18 13.30
N SER A 348 -12.94 -13.24 14.15
CA SER A 348 -13.89 -12.43 14.94
C SER A 348 -14.85 -11.58 14.10
N LEU A 349 -14.48 -11.25 12.86
CA LEU A 349 -15.31 -10.48 11.93
C LEU A 349 -16.30 -11.37 11.18
N LEU A 350 -16.05 -12.69 11.10
CA LEU A 350 -16.92 -13.67 10.47
C LEU A 350 -18.12 -14.09 11.35
N ASN A 351 -18.45 -13.32 12.37
CA ASN A 351 -19.55 -13.62 13.29
C ASN A 351 -20.94 -13.29 12.68
N PRO A 352 -21.97 -14.14 12.91
CA PRO A 352 -23.35 -13.90 12.43
C PRO A 352 -24.00 -12.64 13.00
N SER A 353 -23.55 -12.16 14.15
CA SER A 353 -24.09 -10.96 14.81
C SER A 353 -23.81 -9.67 14.02
N ARG A 354 -23.00 -9.73 12.96
CA ARG A 354 -22.65 -8.59 12.11
C ARG A 354 -23.52 -8.55 10.86
N LYS A 355 -24.25 -7.44 10.69
CA LYS A 355 -25.18 -7.17 9.57
C LYS A 355 -24.58 -7.34 8.16
N GLN A 356 -23.27 -7.23 8.01
CA GLN A 356 -22.59 -7.26 6.70
C GLN A 356 -22.00 -8.63 6.34
N ASN A 357 -22.13 -9.64 7.20
CA ASN A 357 -21.52 -10.94 6.97
C ASN A 357 -22.57 -11.98 6.58
N THR A 358 -22.54 -12.40 5.31
CA THR A 358 -23.41 -13.47 4.79
C THR A 358 -22.85 -14.87 5.05
N PHE A 359 -21.54 -15.00 5.32
CA PHE A 359 -20.85 -16.30 5.42
C PHE A 359 -21.04 -17.03 6.74
N SER A 360 -21.58 -16.38 7.77
CA SER A 360 -21.79 -17.01 9.07
C SER A 360 -22.75 -18.19 9.02
N TYR A 361 -23.70 -18.18 8.07
CA TYR A 361 -24.65 -19.27 7.86
C TYR A 361 -24.06 -20.33 6.93
N SER A 362 -23.44 -19.92 5.83
CA SER A 362 -22.91 -20.83 4.81
C SER A 362 -21.65 -21.59 5.24
N CYS A 363 -20.77 -20.96 6.03
CA CYS A 363 -19.49 -21.54 6.49
C CYS A 363 -19.47 -21.83 8.01
N GLY A 364 -20.64 -21.96 8.62
CA GLY A 364 -20.77 -22.15 10.07
C GLY A 364 -20.26 -23.50 10.58
N ARG A 365 -20.14 -24.51 9.72
CA ARG A 365 -19.58 -25.82 10.07
C ARG A 365 -18.07 -25.73 10.23
N GLU A 366 -17.39 -25.14 9.27
CA GLU A 366 -15.94 -24.97 9.21
C GLU A 366 -15.48 -24.06 10.33
N LEU A 367 -16.22 -22.98 10.59
CA LEU A 367 -15.96 -22.08 11.70
C LEU A 367 -16.05 -22.80 13.06
N ARG A 368 -17.08 -23.64 13.27
CA ARG A 368 -17.22 -24.43 14.51
C ARG A 368 -16.12 -25.48 14.67
N ALA A 369 -15.61 -26.03 13.58
CA ALA A 369 -14.48 -26.96 13.60
C ALA A 369 -13.14 -26.26 13.91
N LEU A 370 -12.96 -25.02 13.43
CA LEU A 370 -11.75 -24.24 13.65
C LEU A 370 -11.60 -23.75 15.11
N LEU A 371 -12.70 -23.32 15.75
CA LEU A 371 -12.64 -22.69 17.08
C LEU A 371 -11.94 -23.54 18.15
N PRO A 372 -12.22 -24.85 18.32
CA PRO A 372 -11.50 -25.71 19.26
C PRO A 372 -9.99 -25.78 19.00
N LEU A 373 -9.57 -25.83 17.74
CA LEU A 373 -8.15 -25.88 17.35
C LEU A 373 -7.43 -24.58 17.71
N LEU A 374 -8.11 -23.44 17.55
CA LEU A 374 -7.58 -22.15 17.98
C LEU A 374 -7.47 -22.06 19.51
N VAL A 375 -8.43 -22.64 20.24
CA VAL A 375 -8.39 -22.72 21.72
C VAL A 375 -7.19 -23.54 22.16
N GLU A 376 -7.06 -24.78 21.67
CA GLU A 376 -5.95 -25.67 22.00
C GLU A 376 -4.60 -25.00 21.72
N ARG A 377 -4.44 -24.40 20.54
CA ARG A 377 -3.20 -23.70 20.21
C ARG A 377 -2.97 -22.48 21.10
N THR A 378 -4.02 -21.77 21.50
CA THR A 378 -3.90 -20.64 22.43
C THR A 378 -3.38 -21.10 23.79
N GLU A 379 -3.89 -22.22 24.30
CA GLU A 379 -3.44 -22.79 25.57
C GLU A 379 -1.94 -23.12 25.55
N GLN A 380 -1.47 -23.76 24.47
CA GLN A 380 -0.06 -24.10 24.28
C GLN A 380 0.85 -22.87 24.22
N LEU A 381 0.33 -21.71 23.80
CA LEU A 381 1.08 -20.46 23.62
C LEU A 381 0.88 -19.45 24.75
N LEU A 382 0.18 -19.82 25.83
CA LEU A 382 0.02 -18.94 26.99
C LEU A 382 1.39 -18.45 27.49
N GLY A 383 1.46 -17.17 27.88
CA GLY A 383 2.71 -16.50 28.28
C GLY A 383 3.56 -15.95 27.13
N HIS A 384 3.29 -16.33 25.88
CA HIS A 384 4.07 -15.87 24.72
C HIS A 384 3.38 -14.77 23.89
N PHE A 385 2.15 -14.41 24.25
CA PHE A 385 1.38 -13.39 23.55
C PHE A 385 1.81 -11.99 23.93
N ARG A 386 1.90 -11.13 22.92
CA ARG A 386 1.94 -9.68 23.13
C ARG A 386 0.53 -9.14 23.39
N LEU A 387 0.45 -7.96 24.00
CA LEU A 387 -0.80 -7.25 24.31
C LEU A 387 -1.80 -7.25 23.14
N GLN A 388 -1.34 -6.90 21.94
CA GLN A 388 -2.20 -6.78 20.77
C GLN A 388 -2.77 -8.13 20.32
N GLU A 389 -1.95 -9.18 20.35
CA GLU A 389 -2.35 -10.53 19.94
C GLU A 389 -3.35 -11.11 20.93
N ALA A 390 -3.09 -10.96 22.24
CA ALA A 390 -4.00 -11.38 23.31
C ALA A 390 -5.39 -10.72 23.17
N ARG A 391 -5.44 -9.42 22.84
CA ARG A 391 -6.70 -8.71 22.59
C ARG A 391 -7.49 -9.30 21.43
N TYR A 392 -6.83 -9.67 20.32
CA TYR A 392 -7.52 -10.28 19.18
C TYR A 392 -8.05 -11.68 19.48
N VAL A 393 -7.27 -12.49 20.20
CA VAL A 393 -7.68 -13.83 20.65
C VAL A 393 -8.90 -13.75 21.57
N LEU A 394 -8.84 -12.92 22.62
CA LEU A 394 -9.95 -12.72 23.54
C LEU A 394 -11.20 -12.19 22.84
N ARG A 395 -11.04 -11.24 21.91
CA ARG A 395 -12.16 -10.73 21.12
C ARG A 395 -12.81 -11.85 20.30
N CYS A 396 -12.01 -12.65 19.60
CA CYS A 396 -12.49 -13.77 18.80
C CYS A 396 -13.36 -14.73 19.64
N PHE A 397 -12.83 -15.19 20.77
CA PHE A 397 -13.55 -16.12 21.65
C PHE A 397 -14.80 -15.51 22.28
N ARG A 398 -14.78 -14.22 22.63
CA ARG A 398 -15.99 -13.51 23.13
C ARG A 398 -17.07 -13.41 22.06
N GLU A 399 -16.72 -12.98 20.84
CA GLU A 399 -17.67 -12.84 19.74
C GLU A 399 -18.32 -14.20 19.43
N HIS A 400 -17.52 -15.27 19.39
CA HIS A 400 -18.00 -16.63 19.13
C HIS A 400 -18.49 -17.39 20.36
N ARG A 401 -18.62 -16.72 21.52
CA ARG A 401 -19.12 -17.28 22.78
C ARG A 401 -18.38 -18.55 23.26
N VAL A 402 -17.11 -18.67 22.92
CA VAL A 402 -16.24 -19.74 23.41
C VAL A 402 -15.89 -19.45 24.87
N ARG A 403 -16.26 -20.35 25.78
CA ARG A 403 -16.01 -20.20 27.22
C ARG A 403 -14.80 -21.05 27.62
N HIS A 404 -13.67 -20.40 27.90
CA HIS A 404 -12.44 -21.08 28.32
C HIS A 404 -11.78 -20.38 29.52
N SER A 405 -12.13 -20.79 30.74
CA SER A 405 -11.77 -20.11 31.99
C SER A 405 -10.28 -19.81 32.13
N LEU A 406 -9.40 -20.75 31.75
CA LEU A 406 -7.94 -20.60 31.82
C LEU A 406 -7.39 -19.53 30.86
N ILE A 407 -7.91 -19.47 29.63
CA ILE A 407 -7.44 -18.49 28.63
C ILE A 407 -7.92 -17.10 29.05
N PHE A 408 -9.18 -16.99 29.47
CA PHE A 408 -9.71 -15.72 29.95
C PHE A 408 -8.98 -15.24 31.20
N SER A 409 -8.69 -16.09 32.18
CA SER A 409 -7.99 -15.66 33.40
C SER A 409 -6.54 -15.23 33.13
N ARG A 410 -5.85 -15.85 32.17
CA ARG A 410 -4.44 -15.55 31.86
C ARG A 410 -4.24 -14.42 30.86
N LEU A 411 -5.10 -14.29 29.86
CA LEU A 411 -4.98 -13.24 28.85
C LEU A 411 -5.75 -11.95 29.22
N THR A 412 -6.80 -12.02 30.04
CA THR A 412 -7.59 -10.82 30.40
C THR A 412 -6.79 -9.80 31.20
N PRO A 413 -5.93 -10.16 32.18
CA PRO A 413 -5.08 -9.18 32.87
C PRO A 413 -4.16 -8.45 31.89
N ILE A 414 -3.57 -9.19 30.95
CA ILE A 414 -2.71 -8.63 29.90
C ILE A 414 -3.50 -7.65 29.03
N ALA A 415 -4.73 -7.99 28.63
CA ALA A 415 -5.54 -7.20 27.71
C ALA A 415 -6.44 -6.14 28.37
N GLY A 416 -6.66 -6.25 29.67
CA GLY A 416 -7.70 -5.60 30.47
C GLY A 416 -7.23 -4.35 31.21
N ASP A 417 -5.92 -4.10 31.30
CA ASP A 417 -5.37 -2.85 31.84
C ASP A 417 -5.52 -1.70 30.84
N ALA A 418 -6.79 -1.32 30.67
CA ALA A 418 -7.38 0.02 30.49
C ALA A 418 -8.67 -0.01 29.66
#